data_AF-A0A3C0QHD4-F1
#
_entry.id   AF-A0A3C0QHD4-F1
#
_cell.length_a   1.000
_cell.length_b   1.000
_cell.length_c   1.000
_cell.angle_alpha   90.00
_cell.angle_beta   90.00
_cell.angle_gamma   90.00
#
_symmetry.space_group_name_H-M   'P 1'
#
loop_
_entity.id
_entity.type
_entity.pdbx_description
1 polymer ?
#
loop_
_entity_poly.entity_id
_entity_poly.type
_entity_poly.pdbx_seq_one_letter_code
_entity_poly.pdbx_strand_id
1 'polypeptide(L)'
;MKEKLKEFWIRGKQINPVNYKIVLKRQLRKILKREIKYISSFFPYSITGFHNPDLVYLQAVLLADSFSEDSLKYASDNRLINLISGLELLSIGISFHNFKTAGSNITVKNFSTAEKKYTLDLLFGDIFYSRAVIYLLKYQDHEVFGKILGSMKRLHESRLKLHMKIQDAIKGKIEPSLIDSNISILIDASRLLYISFEIGDSISDRREQDGRADKYREIAERIVLLKTYNELLEYMHAFPRIDSLDKISDYLNSKNNFICKELNSSISKPGPDKFKPGIDTLLESLNFS
;
A
#
# COMPACT_ATOMS: atom_id res chain seq x y z
N MET A 1 28.06 22.69 -18.63
CA MET A 1 27.37 23.67 -17.77
C MET A 1 26.64 22.89 -16.69
N LYS A 2 27.02 23.01 -15.41
CA LYS A 2 26.24 22.41 -14.30
C LYS A 2 25.05 23.33 -14.04
N GLU A 3 23.83 22.87 -14.35
CA GLU A 3 22.62 23.54 -13.89
C GLU A 3 22.66 23.63 -12.36
N LYS A 4 22.67 24.85 -11.82
CA LYS A 4 22.48 25.08 -10.40
C LYS A 4 21.04 24.69 -10.09
N LEU A 5 20.85 23.55 -9.41
CA LEU A 5 19.56 23.18 -8.84
C LEU A 5 19.00 24.36 -8.03
N LYS A 6 17.86 24.89 -8.46
CA LYS A 6 17.21 26.00 -7.76
C LYS A 6 16.74 25.56 -6.38
N GLU A 7 16.90 26.49 -5.44
CA GLU A 7 16.48 26.37 -4.06
C GLU A 7 14.94 26.34 -3.97
N PHE A 8 14.37 25.53 -3.08
CA PHE A 8 12.92 25.54 -2.84
C PHE A 8 12.57 25.47 -1.36
N TRP A 9 11.32 25.80 -1.05
CA TRP A 9 10.86 26.05 0.30
C TRP A 9 9.74 25.08 0.67
N ILE A 10 9.81 24.41 1.82
CA ILE A 10 8.65 23.69 2.40
C ILE A 10 8.33 24.34 3.75
N ARG A 11 7.10 24.88 3.88
CA ARG A 11 6.63 25.61 5.08
C ARG A 11 7.59 26.71 5.53
N GLY A 12 8.07 27.53 4.59
CA GLY A 12 8.95 28.65 4.90
C GLY A 12 10.36 28.26 5.33
N LYS A 13 10.79 27.00 5.11
CA LYS A 13 12.19 26.58 5.26
C LYS A 13 12.79 26.21 3.91
N GLN A 14 13.95 26.78 3.61
CA GLN A 14 14.78 26.45 2.46
C GLN A 14 15.24 24.99 2.54
N ILE A 15 15.08 24.24 1.46
CA ILE A 15 15.41 22.82 1.37
C ILE A 15 16.26 22.59 0.14
N ASN A 16 17.36 21.87 0.36
CA ASN A 16 18.19 21.37 -0.72
C ASN A 16 17.43 20.25 -1.47
N PRO A 17 17.33 20.29 -2.81
CA PRO A 17 16.80 19.22 -3.65
C PRO A 17 17.35 17.82 -3.38
N VAL A 18 18.54 17.70 -2.80
CA VAL A 18 19.11 16.41 -2.41
C VAL A 18 18.42 15.81 -1.19
N ASN A 19 17.80 16.64 -0.33
CA ASN A 19 17.30 16.25 0.99
C ASN A 19 15.77 16.28 1.14
N TYR A 20 14.98 16.64 0.12
CA TYR A 20 13.53 16.79 0.30
C TYR A 20 12.83 15.47 0.65
N LYS A 21 13.25 14.31 0.11
CA LYS A 21 12.64 13.01 0.47
C LYS A 21 12.73 12.77 1.98
N ILE A 22 13.88 13.13 2.58
CA ILE A 22 14.11 13.04 4.03
C ILE A 22 13.20 14.03 4.77
N VAL A 23 13.10 15.28 4.31
CA VAL A 23 12.24 16.28 4.95
C VAL A 23 10.76 15.88 4.87
N LEU A 24 10.32 15.42 3.70
CA LEU A 24 8.96 14.94 3.44
C LEU A 24 8.64 13.74 4.33
N LYS A 25 9.49 12.71 4.35
CA LYS A 25 9.37 11.54 5.23
C LYS A 25 9.26 11.96 6.70
N ARG A 26 10.10 12.91 7.15
CA ARG A 26 10.06 13.44 8.52
C ARG A 26 8.76 14.17 8.84
N GLN A 27 8.25 14.97 7.91
CA GLN A 27 7.00 15.71 8.10
C GLN A 27 5.79 14.77 8.13
N LEU A 28 5.72 13.81 7.21
CA LEU A 28 4.68 12.78 7.18
C LEU A 28 4.66 11.97 8.47
N ARG A 29 5.83 11.51 8.95
CA ARG A 29 5.95 10.83 10.25
C ARG A 29 5.40 11.67 11.40
N LYS A 30 5.63 12.99 11.41
CA LYS A 30 5.08 13.89 12.44
C LYS A 30 3.56 14.01 12.34
N ILE A 31 3.03 14.12 11.12
CA ILE A 31 1.58 14.20 10.87
C ILE A 31 0.90 12.91 11.32
N LEU A 32 1.37 11.75 10.85
CA LEU A 32 0.78 10.45 11.20
C LEU A 32 0.88 10.17 12.70
N LYS A 33 2.02 10.46 13.34
CA LYS A 33 2.13 10.35 14.82
C LYS A 33 1.12 11.22 15.54
N ARG A 34 0.86 12.44 15.06
CA ARG A 34 -0.14 13.34 15.65
C ARG A 34 -1.55 12.79 15.47
N GLU A 35 -1.89 12.30 14.28
CA GLU A 35 -3.19 11.69 14.00
C GLU A 35 -3.44 10.46 14.86
N ILE A 36 -2.46 9.53 14.91
CA ILE A 36 -2.53 8.34 15.76
C ILE A 36 -2.68 8.73 17.24
N LYS A 37 -1.85 9.66 17.74
CA LYS A 37 -1.94 10.13 19.14
C LYS A 37 -3.29 10.77 19.44
N TYR A 38 -3.82 11.56 18.52
CA TYR A 38 -5.13 12.20 18.66
C TYR A 38 -6.24 11.14 18.76
N ILE A 39 -6.27 10.19 17.84
CA ILE A 39 -7.28 9.13 17.82
C ILE A 39 -7.16 8.21 19.06
N SER A 40 -5.94 7.78 19.41
CA SER A 40 -5.68 6.98 20.62
C SER A 40 -5.96 7.72 21.93
N SER A 41 -6.18 9.04 21.91
CA SER A 41 -6.55 9.78 23.12
C SER A 41 -8.03 9.63 23.49
N PHE A 42 -8.90 9.33 22.51
CA PHE A 42 -10.32 9.05 22.74
C PHE A 42 -10.56 7.61 23.18
N PHE A 43 -9.67 6.70 22.78
CA PHE A 43 -9.80 5.26 23.02
C PHE A 43 -8.41 4.70 23.32
N PRO A 44 -8.16 4.11 24.51
CA PRO A 44 -6.88 3.51 24.87
C PRO A 44 -6.66 2.19 24.13
N TYR A 45 -6.50 2.29 22.81
CA TYR A 45 -6.31 1.20 21.88
C TYR A 45 -4.96 1.37 21.17
N SER A 46 -4.18 0.28 21.11
CA SER A 46 -2.84 0.30 20.53
C SER A 46 -2.91 0.19 19.01
N ILE A 47 -2.88 1.32 18.32
CA ILE A 47 -2.93 1.41 16.85
C ILE A 47 -1.57 1.09 16.20
N THR A 48 -0.50 0.99 16.99
CA THR A 48 0.89 0.86 16.50
C THR A 48 1.14 -0.36 15.62
N GLY A 49 0.37 -1.44 15.78
CA GLY A 49 0.45 -2.64 14.93
C GLY A 49 -0.16 -2.50 13.53
N PHE A 50 -0.94 -1.44 13.28
CA PHE A 50 -1.63 -1.20 12.00
C PHE A 50 -0.96 -0.14 11.13
N HIS A 51 0.02 0.58 11.68
CA HIS A 51 0.76 1.63 11.00
C HIS A 51 2.14 1.12 10.57
N ASN A 52 2.43 1.21 9.28
CA ASN A 52 3.75 0.94 8.75
C ASN A 52 4.64 2.20 8.89
N PRO A 53 5.67 2.18 9.76
CA PRO A 53 6.51 3.37 10.03
C PRO A 53 7.40 3.78 8.85
N ASP A 54 7.50 2.94 7.83
CA ASP A 54 8.36 3.17 6.67
C ASP A 54 7.66 3.91 5.53
N LEU A 55 6.35 4.13 5.64
CA LEU A 55 5.54 4.91 4.69
C LEU A 55 5.56 4.29 3.30
N VAL A 56 4.93 3.12 3.19
CA VAL A 56 4.87 2.33 1.94
C VAL A 56 4.27 3.14 0.79
N TYR A 57 3.26 3.96 1.04
CA TYR A 57 2.55 4.71 0.00
C TYR A 57 3.34 5.95 -0.41
N LEU A 58 4.07 6.58 0.51
CA LEU A 58 5.12 7.57 0.15
C LEU A 58 6.11 6.96 -0.83
N GLN A 59 6.63 5.77 -0.53
CA GLN A 59 7.64 5.12 -1.35
C GLN A 59 7.09 4.72 -2.72
N ALA A 60 5.85 4.25 -2.80
CA ALA A 60 5.17 3.95 -4.05
C ALA A 60 4.98 5.20 -4.93
N VAL A 61 4.46 6.29 -4.35
CA VAL A 61 4.30 7.57 -5.07
C VAL A 61 5.65 8.09 -5.58
N LEU A 62 6.72 7.94 -4.79
CA LEU A 62 8.05 8.43 -5.15
C LEU A 62 8.89 7.42 -5.95
N LEU A 63 8.34 6.26 -6.31
CA LEU A 63 9.09 5.21 -7.01
C LEU A 63 9.42 5.62 -8.44
N ALA A 64 8.45 6.21 -9.14
CA ALA A 64 8.63 6.72 -10.50
C ALA A 64 9.55 7.95 -10.54
N ASP A 65 9.93 8.49 -9.39
CA ASP A 65 10.29 9.88 -9.32
C ASP A 65 11.74 10.18 -9.73
N SER A 66 11.85 10.88 -10.86
CA SER A 66 12.99 11.70 -11.25
C SER A 66 12.55 13.16 -11.27
N PHE A 67 12.30 13.75 -10.09
CA PHE A 67 11.71 15.10 -9.93
C PHE A 67 12.20 16.09 -10.98
N SER A 68 11.28 16.58 -11.81
CA SER A 68 11.41 17.82 -12.58
C SER A 68 11.23 19.03 -11.65
N GLU A 69 11.56 20.25 -12.12
CA GLU A 69 11.33 21.49 -11.35
C GLU A 69 9.85 21.66 -10.92
N ASP A 70 8.90 21.11 -11.68
CA ASP A 70 7.46 21.18 -11.38
C ASP A 70 7.05 20.27 -10.22
N SER A 71 7.63 19.07 -10.12
CA SER A 71 7.38 18.14 -9.02
C SER A 71 7.85 18.72 -7.66
N LEU A 72 8.90 19.55 -7.67
CA LEU A 72 9.38 20.28 -6.49
C LEU A 72 8.41 21.38 -6.03
N LYS A 73 7.69 22.00 -6.98
CA LYS A 73 6.63 22.98 -6.71
C LYS A 73 5.39 22.36 -6.05
N TYR A 74 5.06 21.10 -6.37
CA TYR A 74 4.00 20.34 -5.67
C TYR A 74 4.36 20.01 -4.22
N ALA A 75 5.65 19.77 -3.93
CA ALA A 75 6.14 19.50 -2.59
C ALA A 75 6.20 20.76 -1.70
N SER A 76 6.48 21.94 -2.28
CA SER A 76 6.53 23.22 -1.55
C SER A 76 5.15 23.64 -1.01
N ASP A 77 4.07 23.34 -1.73
CA ASP A 77 2.72 23.83 -1.43
C ASP A 77 1.94 22.96 -0.42
N ASN A 78 2.60 22.03 0.28
CA ASN A 78 1.98 21.01 1.15
C ASN A 78 0.95 20.08 0.46
N ARG A 79 0.68 20.24 -0.83
CA ARG A 79 -0.27 19.42 -1.58
C ARG A 79 0.15 17.95 -1.59
N LEU A 80 1.42 17.67 -1.93
CA LEU A 80 1.96 16.31 -1.90
C LEU A 80 1.93 15.69 -0.49
N ILE A 81 2.19 16.49 0.54
CA ILE A 81 2.08 16.05 1.94
C ILE A 81 0.65 15.62 2.27
N ASN A 82 -0.34 16.40 1.82
CA ASN A 82 -1.75 16.09 2.04
C ASN A 82 -2.16 14.82 1.30
N LEU A 83 -1.81 14.67 0.03
CA LEU A 83 -2.04 13.44 -0.73
C LEU A 83 -1.49 12.21 -0.02
N ILE A 84 -0.20 12.23 0.33
CA ILE A 84 0.49 11.07 0.92
C ILE A 84 -0.02 10.81 2.34
N SER A 85 -0.30 11.85 3.15
CA SER A 85 -0.93 11.65 4.46
C SER A 85 -2.29 10.98 4.32
N GLY A 86 -3.09 11.37 3.31
CA GLY A 86 -4.36 10.72 3.01
C GLY A 86 -4.19 9.25 2.65
N LEU A 87 -3.27 8.91 1.75
CA LEU A 87 -2.99 7.53 1.35
C LEU A 87 -2.51 6.66 2.52
N GLU A 88 -1.59 7.16 3.35
CA GLU A 88 -1.08 6.43 4.51
C GLU A 88 -2.18 6.24 5.58
N LEU A 89 -3.02 7.25 5.83
CA LEU A 89 -4.16 7.13 6.74
C LEU A 89 -5.21 6.15 6.21
N LEU A 90 -5.51 6.16 4.90
CA LEU A 90 -6.36 5.14 4.27
C LEU A 90 -5.77 3.75 4.47
N SER A 91 -4.46 3.58 4.29
CA SER A 91 -3.84 2.28 4.54
C SER A 91 -3.98 1.81 5.97
N ILE A 92 -3.82 2.70 6.96
CA ILE A 92 -4.04 2.34 8.36
C ILE A 92 -5.49 1.87 8.55
N GLY A 93 -6.46 2.61 8.00
CA GLY A 93 -7.88 2.23 8.03
C GLY A 93 -8.14 0.86 7.40
N ILE A 94 -7.59 0.62 6.21
CA ILE A 94 -7.70 -0.66 5.50
C ILE A 94 -7.08 -1.81 6.29
N SER A 95 -5.99 -1.57 7.01
CA SER A 95 -5.33 -2.59 7.84
C SER A 95 -6.25 -3.14 8.94
N PHE A 96 -7.19 -2.34 9.45
CA PHE A 96 -8.22 -2.83 10.38
C PHE A 96 -9.22 -3.79 9.71
N HIS A 97 -9.39 -3.68 8.40
CA HIS A 97 -10.23 -4.56 7.57
C HIS A 97 -9.41 -5.58 6.76
N ASN A 98 -8.12 -5.79 7.10
CA ASN A 98 -7.29 -6.78 6.44
C ASN A 98 -7.73 -8.20 6.80
N PHE A 99 -7.32 -9.16 5.98
CA PHE A 99 -7.53 -10.59 6.24
C PHE A 99 -7.03 -11.06 7.63
N LYS A 100 -6.00 -10.38 8.19
CA LYS A 100 -5.45 -10.62 9.54
C LYS A 100 -6.48 -10.46 10.68
N THR A 101 -7.40 -9.50 10.60
CA THR A 101 -8.38 -9.25 11.68
C THR A 101 -9.57 -10.21 11.61
N ALA A 102 -9.85 -10.79 10.45
CA ALA A 102 -10.94 -11.76 10.28
C ALA A 102 -10.63 -13.14 10.91
N GLY A 103 -9.35 -13.49 11.10
CA GLY A 103 -8.94 -14.82 11.58
C GLY A 103 -8.25 -14.88 12.94
N SER A 104 -7.66 -13.78 13.43
CA SER A 104 -6.76 -13.85 14.61
C SER A 104 -7.46 -13.92 15.97
N ASN A 105 -8.78 -13.69 16.08
CA ASN A 105 -9.48 -13.67 17.37
C ASN A 105 -10.66 -14.63 17.51
N ILE A 106 -11.08 -15.33 16.45
CA ILE A 106 -12.25 -16.22 16.52
C ILE A 106 -11.80 -17.66 16.81
N THR A 107 -11.33 -17.88 18.04
CA THR A 107 -11.42 -19.23 18.62
C THR A 107 -12.81 -19.35 19.24
N VAL A 108 -13.52 -20.44 18.95
CA VAL A 108 -14.90 -20.73 19.41
C VAL A 108 -15.09 -20.52 20.93
N LYS A 109 -14.00 -20.58 21.71
CA LYS A 109 -14.00 -20.39 23.17
C LYS A 109 -14.09 -18.93 23.66
N ASN A 110 -13.81 -17.91 22.86
CA ASN A 110 -13.71 -16.50 23.31
C ASN A 110 -14.53 -15.50 22.47
N PHE A 111 -15.70 -15.91 22.00
CA PHE A 111 -16.52 -15.13 21.05
C PHE A 111 -16.88 -13.72 21.56
N SER A 112 -17.24 -13.57 22.84
CA SER A 112 -17.73 -12.29 23.39
C SER A 112 -16.65 -11.20 23.56
N THR A 113 -15.40 -11.58 23.80
CA THR A 113 -14.25 -10.66 23.87
C THR A 113 -13.66 -10.37 22.49
N ALA A 114 -13.74 -11.33 21.57
CA ALA A 114 -13.36 -11.15 20.18
C ALA A 114 -14.29 -10.15 19.45
N GLU A 115 -15.60 -10.24 19.67
CA GLU A 115 -16.62 -9.38 19.07
C GLU A 115 -16.47 -7.90 19.47
N LYS A 116 -16.17 -7.64 20.76
CA LYS A 116 -15.90 -6.27 21.26
C LYS A 116 -14.64 -5.66 20.65
N LYS A 117 -13.56 -6.44 20.50
CA LYS A 117 -12.33 -5.97 19.85
C LYS A 117 -12.55 -5.71 18.36
N TYR A 118 -13.25 -6.62 17.67
CA TYR A 118 -13.60 -6.47 16.26
C TYR A 118 -14.45 -5.22 15.99
N THR A 119 -15.42 -4.93 16.86
CA THR A 119 -16.25 -3.71 16.74
C THR A 119 -15.42 -2.44 16.88
N LEU A 120 -14.45 -2.42 17.79
CA LEU A 120 -13.52 -1.30 17.93
C LEU A 120 -12.62 -1.17 16.70
N ASP A 121 -12.09 -2.28 16.19
CA ASP A 121 -11.27 -2.30 14.97
C ASP A 121 -12.01 -1.69 13.77
N LEU A 122 -13.27 -2.05 13.56
CA LEU A 122 -14.12 -1.46 12.52
C LEU A 122 -14.28 0.05 12.69
N LEU A 123 -14.58 0.51 13.90
CA LEU A 123 -14.70 1.93 14.21
C LEU A 123 -13.40 2.71 13.94
N PHE A 124 -12.24 2.14 14.28
CA PHE A 124 -10.95 2.77 13.94
C PHE A 124 -10.74 2.84 12.42
N GLY A 125 -11.12 1.81 11.68
CA GLY A 125 -11.13 1.83 10.22
C GLY A 125 -11.87 3.04 9.65
N ASP A 126 -13.11 3.26 10.09
CA ASP A 126 -13.96 4.37 9.66
C ASP A 126 -13.43 5.74 10.10
N ILE A 127 -12.86 5.83 11.30
CA ILE A 127 -12.21 7.06 11.79
C ILE A 127 -11.03 7.40 10.90
N PHE A 128 -10.12 6.44 10.63
CA PHE A 128 -8.96 6.67 9.78
C PHE A 128 -9.34 7.04 8.35
N TYR A 129 -10.40 6.42 7.81
CA TYR A 129 -10.97 6.81 6.53
C TYR A 129 -11.42 8.28 6.54
N SER A 130 -12.21 8.68 7.54
CA SER A 130 -12.70 10.05 7.68
C SER A 130 -11.56 11.07 7.82
N ARG A 131 -10.53 10.72 8.59
CA ARG A 131 -9.32 11.54 8.72
C ARG A 131 -8.57 11.65 7.40
N ALA A 132 -8.43 10.56 6.66
CA ALA A 132 -7.76 10.56 5.36
C ALA A 132 -8.46 11.47 4.35
N VAL A 133 -9.80 11.43 4.30
CA VAL A 133 -10.61 12.30 3.40
C VAL A 133 -10.30 13.79 3.63
N ILE A 134 -10.10 14.22 4.88
CA ILE A 134 -9.73 15.63 5.17
C ILE A 134 -8.41 16.01 4.48
N TYR A 135 -7.42 15.11 4.49
CA TYR A 135 -6.15 15.36 3.82
C TYR A 135 -6.30 15.32 2.29
N LEU A 136 -7.05 14.35 1.76
CA LEU A 136 -7.30 14.26 0.32
C LEU A 136 -8.08 15.46 -0.23
N LEU A 137 -9.03 16.02 0.52
CA LEU A 137 -9.70 17.28 0.14
C LEU A 137 -8.73 18.47 0.14
N LYS A 138 -7.80 18.51 1.09
CA LYS A 138 -6.74 19.55 1.14
C LYS A 138 -5.68 19.39 0.05
N TYR A 139 -5.64 18.27 -0.67
CA TYR A 139 -4.82 18.13 -1.88
C TYR A 139 -5.39 18.92 -3.07
N GLN A 140 -6.71 19.18 -3.06
CA GLN A 140 -7.42 20.02 -4.03
C GLN A 140 -7.35 19.50 -5.48
N ASP A 141 -7.33 18.17 -5.65
CA ASP A 141 -7.49 17.52 -6.95
C ASP A 141 -8.63 16.50 -6.85
N HIS A 142 -9.79 16.89 -7.40
CA HIS A 142 -11.00 16.08 -7.31
C HIS A 142 -10.91 14.82 -8.19
N GLU A 143 -10.13 14.84 -9.27
CA GLU A 143 -9.98 13.70 -10.16
C GLU A 143 -9.14 12.61 -9.47
N VAL A 144 -7.99 12.99 -8.90
CA VAL A 144 -7.16 12.07 -8.12
C VAL A 144 -7.93 11.55 -6.91
N PHE A 145 -8.69 12.40 -6.22
CA PHE A 145 -9.55 11.96 -5.12
C PHE A 145 -10.59 10.92 -5.58
N GLY A 146 -11.28 11.18 -6.70
CA GLY A 146 -12.24 10.23 -7.29
C GLY A 146 -11.61 8.89 -7.67
N LYS A 147 -10.39 8.91 -8.24
CA LYS A 147 -9.61 7.69 -8.56
C LYS A 147 -9.23 6.90 -7.31
N ILE A 148 -8.85 7.57 -6.22
CA ILE A 148 -8.56 6.92 -4.93
C ILE A 148 -9.84 6.28 -4.37
N LEU A 149 -10.98 6.97 -4.38
CA LEU A 149 -12.25 6.41 -3.92
C LEU A 149 -12.70 5.20 -4.75
N GLY A 150 -12.59 5.28 -6.09
CA GLY A 150 -12.87 4.15 -6.97
C GLY A 150 -11.94 2.96 -6.71
N SER A 151 -10.68 3.23 -6.37
CA SER A 151 -9.70 2.22 -5.98
C SER A 151 -10.06 1.53 -4.67
N MET A 152 -10.54 2.27 -3.67
CA MET A 152 -11.03 1.72 -2.41
C MET A 152 -12.21 0.76 -2.64
N LYS A 153 -13.17 1.14 -3.47
CA LYS A 153 -14.31 0.28 -3.83
C LYS A 153 -13.84 -1.06 -4.42
N ARG A 154 -12.98 -1.01 -5.44
CA ARG A 154 -12.42 -2.22 -6.08
C ARG A 154 -11.65 -3.09 -5.10
N LEU A 155 -10.88 -2.46 -4.20
CA LEU A 155 -10.15 -3.16 -3.15
C LEU A 155 -11.06 -3.97 -2.26
N HIS A 156 -12.15 -3.39 -1.75
CA HIS A 156 -13.07 -4.11 -0.88
C HIS A 156 -13.82 -5.22 -1.63
N GLU A 157 -14.29 -4.96 -2.85
CA GLU A 157 -14.96 -5.97 -3.68
C GLU A 157 -14.05 -7.16 -3.99
N SER A 158 -12.80 -6.90 -4.38
CA SER A 158 -11.84 -7.94 -4.74
C SER A 158 -11.37 -8.74 -3.54
N ARG A 159 -11.19 -8.10 -2.38
CA ARG A 159 -10.89 -8.83 -1.13
C ARG A 159 -12.02 -9.76 -0.71
N LEU A 160 -13.27 -9.33 -0.85
CA LEU A 160 -14.42 -10.21 -0.59
C LEU A 160 -14.44 -11.41 -1.56
N LYS A 161 -14.20 -11.18 -2.85
CA LYS A 161 -14.11 -12.26 -3.84
C LYS A 161 -12.99 -13.26 -3.52
N LEU A 162 -11.81 -12.78 -3.12
CA LEU A 162 -10.70 -13.64 -2.70
C LEU A 162 -11.03 -14.44 -1.45
N HIS A 163 -11.66 -13.80 -0.45
CA HIS A 163 -12.14 -14.49 0.74
C HIS A 163 -13.08 -15.65 0.38
N MET A 164 -14.08 -15.40 -0.48
CA MET A 164 -15.01 -16.44 -0.94
C MET A 164 -14.30 -17.58 -1.67
N LYS A 165 -13.37 -17.26 -2.59
CA LYS A 165 -12.58 -18.28 -3.30
C LYS A 165 -11.75 -19.13 -2.34
N ILE A 166 -11.10 -18.51 -1.35
CA ILE A 166 -10.32 -19.23 -0.35
C ILE A 166 -11.21 -20.12 0.52
N GLN A 167 -12.39 -19.65 0.92
CA GLN A 167 -13.37 -20.45 1.65
C GLN A 167 -13.83 -21.66 0.84
N ASP A 168 -14.09 -21.49 -0.47
CA ASP A 168 -14.46 -22.59 -1.34
C ASP A 168 -13.31 -23.58 -1.55
N ALA A 169 -12.07 -23.11 -1.64
CA ALA A 169 -10.88 -23.97 -1.72
C ALA A 169 -10.66 -24.79 -0.44
N ILE A 170 -10.80 -24.16 0.74
CA ILE A 170 -10.73 -24.86 2.04
C ILE A 170 -11.80 -25.97 2.12
N LYS A 171 -13.00 -25.70 1.61
CA LYS A 171 -14.11 -26.67 1.58
C LYS A 171 -13.98 -27.73 0.47
N GLY A 172 -12.88 -27.72 -0.30
CA GLY A 172 -12.64 -28.65 -1.40
C GLY A 172 -13.60 -28.45 -2.59
N LYS A 173 -14.29 -27.32 -2.69
CA LYS A 173 -15.21 -27.02 -3.79
C LYS A 173 -14.50 -26.56 -5.06
N ILE A 174 -13.31 -25.98 -4.91
CA ILE A 174 -12.46 -25.55 -6.01
C ILE A 174 -11.00 -25.97 -5.76
N GLU A 175 -10.27 -26.20 -6.85
CA GLU A 175 -8.82 -26.42 -6.79
C GLU A 175 -8.07 -25.13 -6.43
N PRO A 176 -6.94 -25.20 -5.70
CA PRO A 176 -6.14 -24.01 -5.35
C PRO A 176 -5.72 -23.17 -6.57
N SER A 177 -5.51 -23.81 -7.73
CA SER A 177 -5.18 -23.15 -9.00
C SER A 177 -6.26 -22.19 -9.51
N LEU A 178 -7.49 -22.26 -9.00
CA LEU A 178 -8.58 -21.36 -9.37
C LEU A 178 -8.64 -20.10 -8.48
N ILE A 179 -7.81 -20.01 -7.44
CA ILE A 179 -7.71 -18.81 -6.59
C ILE A 179 -7.22 -17.62 -7.41
N ASP A 180 -6.15 -17.79 -8.19
CA ASP A 180 -5.51 -16.74 -8.99
C ASP A 180 -5.96 -16.67 -10.46
N SER A 181 -6.95 -17.47 -10.86
CA SER A 181 -7.46 -17.55 -12.25
C SER A 181 -7.86 -16.21 -12.87
N ASN A 182 -8.13 -15.21 -12.03
CA ASN A 182 -8.29 -13.83 -12.45
C ASN A 182 -7.29 -12.95 -11.68
N ILE A 183 -6.17 -12.65 -12.33
CA ILE A 183 -5.08 -11.81 -11.80
C ILE A 183 -5.58 -10.40 -11.45
N SER A 184 -6.58 -9.87 -12.17
CA SER A 184 -7.10 -8.52 -11.89
C SER A 184 -7.70 -8.42 -10.49
N ILE A 185 -8.30 -9.50 -9.97
CA ILE A 185 -8.83 -9.55 -8.61
C ILE A 185 -7.70 -9.45 -7.59
N LEU A 186 -6.55 -10.10 -7.85
CA LEU A 186 -5.39 -10.02 -6.97
C LEU A 186 -4.78 -8.62 -6.96
N ILE A 187 -4.61 -8.00 -8.13
CA ILE A 187 -4.12 -6.61 -8.22
C ILE A 187 -5.08 -5.67 -7.49
N ASP A 188 -6.38 -5.81 -7.74
CA ASP A 188 -7.40 -4.95 -7.13
C ASP A 188 -7.47 -5.14 -5.61
N ALA A 189 -7.18 -6.34 -5.06
CA ALA A 189 -7.15 -6.55 -3.61
C ALA A 189 -6.11 -5.71 -2.86
N SER A 190 -5.12 -5.17 -3.58
CA SER A 190 -4.15 -4.18 -3.10
C SER A 190 -4.21 -2.88 -3.93
N ARG A 191 -5.39 -2.51 -4.47
CA ARG A 191 -5.55 -1.37 -5.39
C ARG A 191 -5.07 -0.04 -4.83
N LEU A 192 -5.15 0.20 -3.52
CA LEU A 192 -4.63 1.44 -2.92
C LEU A 192 -3.12 1.59 -3.17
N LEU A 193 -2.35 0.48 -3.12
CA LEU A 193 -0.92 0.53 -3.44
C LEU A 193 -0.71 0.77 -4.94
N TYR A 194 -1.51 0.12 -5.79
CA TYR A 194 -1.42 0.29 -7.23
C TYR A 194 -1.71 1.74 -7.67
N ILE A 195 -2.78 2.35 -7.17
CA ILE A 195 -3.12 3.74 -7.52
C ILE A 195 -2.06 4.73 -7.03
N SER A 196 -1.33 4.43 -5.95
CA SER A 196 -0.19 5.26 -5.53
C SER A 196 0.94 5.27 -6.56
N PHE A 197 1.22 4.13 -7.22
CA PHE A 197 2.16 4.09 -8.33
C PHE A 197 1.64 4.89 -9.53
N GLU A 198 0.37 4.72 -9.91
CA GLU A 198 -0.24 5.47 -11.02
C GLU A 198 -0.20 6.99 -10.77
N ILE A 199 -0.48 7.43 -9.54
CA ILE A 199 -0.39 8.84 -9.16
C ILE A 199 1.06 9.32 -9.22
N GLY A 200 2.00 8.54 -8.69
CA GLY A 200 3.44 8.85 -8.75
C GLY A 200 3.96 9.03 -10.17
N ASP A 201 3.57 8.11 -11.07
CA ASP A 201 3.91 8.18 -12.50
C ASP A 201 3.33 9.45 -13.15
N SER A 202 2.06 9.76 -12.88
CA SER A 202 1.40 10.96 -13.40
C SER A 202 2.04 12.28 -12.94
N ILE A 203 2.54 12.34 -11.69
CA ILE A 203 3.22 13.51 -11.14
C ILE A 203 4.63 13.68 -11.73
N SER A 204 5.24 12.58 -12.20
CA SER A 204 6.61 12.57 -12.71
C SER A 204 6.77 13.14 -14.13
N ASP A 205 5.68 13.63 -14.75
CA ASP A 205 5.60 14.26 -16.08
C ASP A 205 6.47 13.58 -17.14
N ARG A 206 6.41 12.24 -17.17
CA ARG A 206 7.08 11.44 -18.20
C ARG A 206 6.33 11.62 -19.51
N ARG A 207 6.68 12.65 -20.27
CA ARG A 207 6.35 12.72 -21.69
C ARG A 207 6.81 11.43 -22.34
N GLU A 208 5.86 10.75 -22.98
CA GLU A 208 5.98 9.49 -23.70
C GLU A 208 7.29 9.39 -24.50
N GLN A 209 8.35 8.85 -23.91
CA GLN A 209 9.56 8.49 -24.63
C GLN A 209 10.12 7.17 -24.07
N ASP A 210 9.99 6.12 -24.89
CA ASP A 210 10.72 4.85 -24.86
C ASP A 210 10.37 3.87 -23.74
N GLY A 211 9.34 3.01 -23.91
CA GLY A 211 9.17 1.68 -23.24
C GLY A 211 9.28 1.59 -21.70
N ARG A 212 9.52 2.71 -21.02
CA ARG A 212 9.82 2.85 -19.59
C ARG A 212 8.54 2.88 -18.77
N ALA A 213 7.44 3.35 -19.36
CA ALA A 213 6.11 3.33 -18.75
C ALA A 213 5.61 1.88 -18.57
N ASP A 214 5.76 1.03 -19.59
CA ASP A 214 5.33 -0.36 -19.50
C ASP A 214 6.17 -1.16 -18.50
N LYS A 215 7.49 -0.94 -18.47
CA LYS A 215 8.36 -1.58 -17.47
C LYS A 215 8.06 -1.10 -16.04
N TYR A 216 7.74 0.17 -15.85
CA TYR A 216 7.32 0.69 -14.55
C TYR A 216 5.99 0.05 -14.10
N ARG A 217 5.01 -0.04 -15.01
CA ARG A 217 3.73 -0.70 -14.75
C ARG A 217 3.93 -2.18 -14.38
N GLU A 218 4.76 -2.91 -15.12
CA GLU A 218 5.09 -4.31 -14.83
C GLU A 218 5.69 -4.48 -13.42
N ILE A 219 6.62 -3.60 -13.02
CA ILE A 219 7.22 -3.60 -11.68
C ILE A 219 6.16 -3.31 -10.61
N ALA A 220 5.32 -2.29 -10.82
CA ALA A 220 4.25 -1.93 -9.90
C ALA A 220 3.26 -3.10 -9.71
N GLU A 221 2.81 -3.74 -10.79
CA GLU A 221 1.92 -4.90 -10.74
C GLU A 221 2.53 -6.06 -9.96
N ARG A 222 3.82 -6.36 -10.19
CA ARG A 222 4.50 -7.44 -9.47
C ARG A 222 4.65 -7.17 -7.97
N ILE A 223 4.96 -5.94 -7.58
CA ILE A 223 5.03 -5.55 -6.16
C ILE A 223 3.65 -5.69 -5.50
N VAL A 224 2.58 -5.27 -6.19
CA VAL A 224 1.19 -5.39 -5.72
C VAL A 224 0.76 -6.85 -5.60
N LEU A 225 1.12 -7.70 -6.56
CA LEU A 225 0.85 -9.13 -6.52
C LEU A 225 1.59 -9.81 -5.37
N LEU A 226 2.89 -9.52 -5.22
CA LEU A 226 3.72 -10.06 -4.13
C LEU A 226 3.11 -9.70 -2.76
N LYS A 227 2.70 -8.45 -2.57
CA LYS A 227 1.98 -8.02 -1.38
C LYS A 227 0.68 -8.80 -1.16
N THR A 228 -0.11 -8.96 -2.21
CA THR A 228 -1.39 -9.65 -2.10
C THR A 228 -1.20 -11.13 -1.75
N TYR A 229 -0.27 -11.84 -2.39
CA TYR A 229 0.02 -13.23 -2.06
C TYR A 229 0.50 -13.40 -0.62
N ASN A 230 1.36 -12.51 -0.12
CA ASN A 230 1.79 -12.54 1.27
C ASN A 230 0.63 -12.28 2.25
N GLU A 231 -0.25 -11.33 1.97
CA GLU A 231 -1.47 -11.12 2.79
C GLU A 231 -2.39 -12.35 2.77
N LEU A 232 -2.49 -13.06 1.65
CA LEU A 232 -3.25 -14.31 1.57
C LEU A 232 -2.58 -15.46 2.33
N LEU A 233 -1.26 -15.59 2.28
CA LEU A 233 -0.51 -16.58 3.07
C LEU A 233 -0.70 -16.35 4.57
N GLU A 234 -0.54 -15.10 5.02
CA GLU A 234 -0.83 -14.71 6.40
C GLU A 234 -2.28 -15.04 6.80
N TYR A 235 -3.22 -14.81 5.89
CA TYR A 235 -4.62 -15.18 6.11
C TYR A 235 -4.79 -16.69 6.30
N MET A 236 -4.07 -17.51 5.54
CA MET A 236 -4.14 -18.97 5.68
C MET A 236 -3.60 -19.48 7.00
N HIS A 237 -2.56 -18.84 7.54
CA HIS A 237 -2.05 -19.15 8.86
C HIS A 237 -3.02 -18.82 10.01
N ALA A 238 -4.07 -18.04 9.75
CA ALA A 238 -5.09 -17.72 10.75
C ALA A 238 -6.15 -18.82 10.91
N PHE A 239 -6.21 -19.82 10.02
CA PHE A 239 -7.14 -20.94 10.13
C PHE A 239 -6.55 -22.09 10.95
N PRO A 240 -7.38 -22.86 11.68
CA PRO A 240 -6.93 -24.09 12.31
C PRO A 240 -6.40 -25.07 11.24
N ARG A 241 -5.27 -25.72 11.49
CA ARG A 241 -4.60 -26.62 10.53
C ARG A 241 -5.53 -27.76 10.09
N ILE A 242 -5.68 -27.91 8.78
CA ILE A 242 -6.44 -28.94 8.06
C ILE A 242 -5.65 -29.23 6.78
N ASP A 243 -5.58 -30.48 6.33
CA ASP A 243 -4.76 -30.91 5.17
C ASP A 243 -5.00 -30.09 3.88
N SER A 244 -6.22 -29.56 3.69
CA SER A 244 -6.55 -28.69 2.56
C SER A 244 -5.82 -27.34 2.61
N LEU A 245 -5.48 -26.84 3.80
CA LEU A 245 -4.75 -25.59 3.98
C LEU A 245 -3.28 -25.70 3.56
N ASP A 246 -2.65 -26.85 3.75
CA ASP A 246 -1.26 -27.07 3.35
C ASP A 246 -1.14 -26.99 1.82
N LYS A 247 -2.04 -27.65 1.09
CA LYS A 247 -2.10 -27.57 -0.38
C LYS A 247 -2.30 -26.14 -0.91
N ILE A 248 -3.18 -25.37 -0.26
CA ILE A 248 -3.41 -23.97 -0.64
C ILE A 248 -2.19 -23.11 -0.33
N SER A 249 -1.59 -23.30 0.85
CA SER A 249 -0.41 -22.55 1.28
C SER A 249 0.79 -22.83 0.40
N ASP A 250 1.04 -24.09 0.03
CA ASP A 250 2.11 -24.50 -0.89
C ASP A 250 1.92 -23.87 -2.28
N TYR A 251 0.68 -23.86 -2.77
CA TYR A 251 0.33 -23.22 -4.04
C TYR A 251 0.60 -21.71 -4.01
N LEU A 252 0.10 -21.00 -2.97
CA LEU A 252 0.32 -19.56 -2.82
C LEU A 252 1.81 -19.22 -2.64
N ASN A 253 2.56 -20.03 -1.89
CA ASN A 253 4.02 -19.91 -1.73
C ASN A 253 4.75 -20.07 -3.07
N SER A 254 4.35 -21.05 -3.88
CA SER A 254 4.91 -21.26 -5.21
C SER A 254 4.70 -20.03 -6.11
N LYS A 255 3.50 -19.44 -6.09
CA LYS A 255 3.19 -18.21 -6.83
C LYS A 255 3.97 -17.01 -6.32
N ASN A 256 4.06 -16.85 -5.00
CA ASN A 256 4.85 -15.79 -4.37
C ASN A 256 6.32 -15.86 -4.79
N ASN A 257 6.92 -17.06 -4.77
CA ASN A 257 8.29 -17.31 -5.20
C ASN A 257 8.50 -17.05 -6.69
N PHE A 258 7.52 -17.42 -7.53
CA PHE A 258 7.56 -17.14 -8.97
C PHE A 258 7.59 -15.62 -9.24
N ILE A 259 6.67 -14.86 -8.64
CA ILE A 259 6.61 -13.40 -8.79
C ILE A 259 7.89 -12.72 -8.27
N CYS A 260 8.44 -13.19 -7.14
CA CYS A 260 9.71 -12.70 -6.61
C CYS A 260 10.87 -12.89 -7.61
N LYS A 261 10.99 -14.08 -8.22
CA LYS A 261 11.99 -14.35 -9.27
C LYS A 261 11.80 -13.46 -10.48
N GLU A 262 10.57 -13.29 -10.94
CA GLU A 262 10.26 -12.41 -12.07
C GLU A 262 10.62 -10.95 -11.76
N LEU A 263 10.26 -10.44 -10.58
CA LEU A 263 10.59 -9.09 -10.14
C LEU A 263 12.12 -8.87 -10.13
N ASN A 264 12.88 -9.80 -9.53
CA ASN A 264 14.34 -9.76 -9.52
C ASN A 264 14.94 -9.76 -10.94
N SER A 265 14.34 -10.53 -11.87
CA SER A 265 14.74 -10.52 -13.28
C SER A 265 14.50 -9.15 -13.94
N SER A 266 13.34 -8.54 -13.73
CA SER A 266 13.02 -7.23 -14.32
C SER A 266 13.84 -6.07 -13.75
N ILE A 267 14.28 -6.19 -12.50
CA ILE A 267 15.21 -5.26 -11.84
C ILE A 267 16.67 -5.47 -12.31
N SER A 268 17.05 -6.68 -12.73
CA SER A 268 18.44 -6.99 -13.11
C SER A 268 18.78 -6.73 -14.60
N LYS A 269 17.77 -6.60 -15.48
CA LYS A 269 17.98 -6.21 -16.89
C LYS A 269 18.52 -4.78 -16.97
N PRO A 270 19.36 -4.37 -17.95
CA PRO A 270 19.84 -2.99 -18.07
C PRO A 270 18.70 -1.95 -18.25
N GLY A 271 18.82 -0.77 -17.61
CA GLY A 271 17.82 0.32 -17.63
C GLY A 271 16.98 0.62 -16.35
N PRO A 272 16.88 -0.23 -15.31
CA PRO A 272 16.16 -0.01 -14.05
C PRO A 272 17.10 0.43 -12.91
N ASP A 273 18.38 0.69 -13.16
CA ASP A 273 19.37 1.06 -12.15
C ASP A 273 18.93 2.29 -11.32
N LYS A 274 18.08 3.15 -11.89
CA LYS A 274 17.50 4.32 -11.21
C LYS A 274 16.38 3.97 -10.22
N PHE A 275 15.64 2.88 -10.43
CA PHE A 275 14.53 2.47 -9.55
C PHE A 275 14.96 1.51 -8.47
N LYS A 276 15.99 0.71 -8.73
CA LYS A 276 16.43 -0.38 -7.84
C LYS A 276 16.53 0.03 -6.36
N PRO A 277 17.18 1.14 -5.97
CA PRO A 277 17.23 1.53 -4.55
C PRO A 277 15.85 1.83 -3.94
N GLY A 278 14.94 2.41 -4.73
CA GLY A 278 13.56 2.69 -4.31
C GLY A 278 12.72 1.41 -4.22
N ILE A 279 12.94 0.45 -5.12
CA ILE A 279 12.29 -0.86 -5.08
C ILE A 279 12.77 -1.64 -3.86
N ASP A 280 14.08 -1.70 -3.61
CA ASP A 280 14.65 -2.42 -2.47
C ASP A 280 14.10 -1.86 -1.14
N THR A 281 14.07 -0.52 -0.99
CA THR A 281 13.47 0.13 0.19
C THR A 281 11.98 -0.22 0.35
N LEU A 282 11.24 -0.29 -0.76
CA LEU A 282 9.80 -0.61 -0.76
C LEU A 282 9.55 -2.08 -0.41
N LEU A 283 10.37 -2.99 -0.93
CA LEU A 283 10.30 -4.41 -0.60
C LEU A 283 10.68 -4.67 0.86
N GLU A 284 11.71 -4.01 1.39
CA GLU A 284 12.04 -4.04 2.83
C GLU A 284 10.86 -3.54 3.68
N SER A 285 10.23 -2.43 3.27
CA SER A 285 9.09 -1.86 3.99
C SER A 285 7.84 -2.75 3.96
N LEU A 286 7.75 -3.64 2.97
CA LEU A 286 6.71 -4.66 2.86
C LEU A 286 7.10 -5.99 3.54
N ASN A 287 8.30 -6.08 4.13
CA ASN A 287 8.91 -7.28 4.73
C ASN A 287 9.16 -8.41 3.73
N PHE A 288 9.64 -8.10 2.52
CA PHE A 288 9.97 -9.08 1.48
C PHE A 288 11.48 -9.34 1.31
N SER A 289 12.29 -8.81 2.23
CA SER A 289 13.75 -8.94 2.29
C SER A 289 14.21 -10.26 2.89
#